data_AF-A0A6G7XVW5-F1
#
_entry.id   AF-A0A6G7XVW5-F1
#
_cell.length_a   1.000
_cell.length_b   1.000
_cell.length_c   1.000
_cell.angle_alpha   90.00
_cell.angle_beta   90.00
_cell.angle_gamma   90.00
#
_symmetry.space_group_name_H-M   'P 1'
#
loop_
_entity.id
_entity.type
_entity.pdbx_description
1 polymer ?
#
loop_
_entity_poly.entity_id
_entity_poly.type
_entity_poly.pdbx_seq_one_letter_code
_entity_poly.pdbx_strand_id
1 'polypeptide(L)'
;MTEFLGTDRERTIHTLDNNDDVTFANKSDNRFARKIISKLRPKKRYFIPVGRYRYKLFHLCTEEEQESFLKLQVQQMNSQYFDTVKPLMDLIGEERIKKLYDGGFFKHDE
;
A
#
# COMPACT_ATOMS: atom_id res chain seq x y z
N MET A 1 8.61 20.36 15.68
CA MET A 1 9.35 19.55 16.67
C MET A 1 9.24 18.11 16.22
N THR A 2 10.37 17.46 15.94
CA THR A 2 10.40 16.09 15.40
C THR A 2 10.81 15.15 16.53
N GLU A 3 9.86 14.41 17.10
CA GLU A 3 10.13 13.50 18.21
C GLU A 3 10.80 12.21 17.69
N PHE A 4 11.97 11.89 18.25
CA PHE A 4 12.66 10.61 18.06
C PHE A 4 12.45 9.74 19.29
N LEU A 5 11.75 8.61 19.16
CA LEU A 5 11.52 7.66 20.26
C LEU A 5 11.69 6.21 19.76
N GLY A 6 12.56 5.45 20.44
CA GLY A 6 13.05 4.14 20.02
C GLY A 6 12.05 2.97 20.04
N THR A 7 12.49 1.92 19.35
CA THR A 7 12.05 0.50 19.23
C THR A 7 10.90 -0.01 20.08
N ASP A 8 9.67 0.42 19.80
CA ASP A 8 8.46 -0.26 20.30
C ASP A 8 7.38 -0.34 19.23
N ARG A 9 6.85 -1.55 19.02
CA ARG A 9 5.76 -1.81 18.07
C ARG A 9 4.50 -1.02 18.43
N GLU A 10 4.21 -0.92 19.71
CA GLU A 10 3.09 -0.14 20.25
C GLU A 10 3.30 1.35 20.01
N ARG A 11 4.54 1.85 20.13
CA ARG A 11 4.87 3.23 19.75
C ARG A 11 4.64 3.49 18.28
N THR A 12 5.04 2.60 17.38
CA THR A 12 4.81 2.78 15.93
C THR A 12 3.31 2.91 15.63
N ILE A 13 2.48 2.09 16.28
CA ILE A 13 1.02 2.16 16.14
C ILE A 13 0.51 3.50 16.68
N HIS A 14 0.88 3.87 17.90
CA HIS A 14 0.50 5.14 18.52
C HIS A 14 0.95 6.36 17.68
N THR A 15 2.15 6.33 17.12
CA THR A 15 2.68 7.40 16.26
C THR A 15 1.86 7.51 14.98
N LEU A 16 1.53 6.41 14.31
CA LEU A 16 0.71 6.42 13.09
C LEU A 16 -0.77 6.75 13.36
N ASP A 17 -1.27 6.46 14.56
CA ASP A 17 -2.65 6.78 14.91
C ASP A 17 -2.82 8.28 15.20
N ASN A 18 -1.82 8.91 15.83
CA ASN A 18 -1.90 10.29 16.31
C ASN A 18 -1.13 11.33 15.48
N ASN A 19 -0.31 10.91 14.50
CA ASN A 19 0.45 11.84 13.66
C ASN A 19 0.16 11.61 12.19
N ASP A 20 0.11 12.71 11.45
CA ASP A 20 -0.21 12.70 10.03
C ASP A 20 1.03 12.73 9.12
N ASP A 21 2.21 12.95 9.71
CA ASP A 21 3.53 12.92 9.06
C ASP A 21 4.55 12.32 10.02
N VAL A 22 5.15 11.20 9.62
CA VAL A 22 5.99 10.39 10.50
C VAL A 22 7.27 10.01 9.78
N THR A 23 8.39 10.08 10.49
CA THR A 23 9.70 9.63 9.98
C THR A 23 10.26 8.58 10.91
N PHE A 24 10.63 7.42 10.35
CA PHE A 24 11.24 6.33 11.11
C PHE A 24 12.76 6.37 11.01
N ALA A 25 13.43 6.12 12.13
CA ALA A 25 14.88 6.25 12.25
C ALA A 25 15.67 5.18 11.49
N ASN A 26 15.11 3.96 11.35
CA ASN A 26 15.86 2.81 10.84
C ASN A 26 15.02 1.90 9.94
N LYS A 27 15.71 0.98 9.25
CA LYS A 27 15.12 0.04 8.29
C LYS A 27 14.16 -0.97 8.96
N SER A 28 14.43 -1.36 10.21
CA SER A 28 13.59 -2.32 10.95
C SER A 28 12.23 -1.72 11.26
N ASP A 29 12.22 -0.52 11.82
CA ASP A 29 11.00 0.23 12.15
C ASP A 29 10.21 0.55 10.89
N ASN A 30 10.88 0.92 9.80
CA ASN A 30 10.24 1.12 8.50
C ASN A 30 9.57 -0.16 7.95
N ARG A 31 10.18 -1.34 8.12
CA ARG A 31 9.54 -2.61 7.73
C ARG A 31 8.28 -2.84 8.55
N PHE A 32 8.33 -2.58 9.85
CA PHE A 32 7.18 -2.73 10.73
C PHE A 32 6.07 -1.71 10.42
N ALA A 33 6.43 -0.44 10.19
CA ALA A 33 5.53 0.63 9.80
C ALA A 33 4.72 0.27 8.55
N ARG A 34 5.37 -0.28 7.50
CA ARG A 34 4.66 -0.77 6.29
C ARG A 34 3.57 -1.78 6.62
N LYS A 35 3.81 -2.68 7.57
CA LYS A 35 2.82 -3.68 8.01
C LYS A 35 1.64 -3.01 8.71
N ILE A 36 1.89 -2.00 9.56
CA ILE A 36 0.83 -1.25 10.24
C ILE A 36 0.04 -0.40 9.24
N ILE A 37 0.70 0.34 8.36
CA ILE A 37 0.07 1.16 7.31
C ILE A 37 -0.88 0.30 6.46
N SER A 38 -0.47 -0.91 6.08
CA SER A 38 -1.35 -1.84 5.34
C SER A 38 -2.63 -2.17 6.09
N LYS A 39 -2.59 -2.30 7.42
CA LYS A 39 -3.77 -2.53 8.27
C LYS A 39 -4.66 -1.29 8.44
N LEU A 40 -4.13 -0.09 8.16
CA LEU A 40 -4.88 1.16 8.24
C LEU A 40 -5.66 1.47 6.94
N ARG A 41 -5.27 0.89 5.80
CA ARG A 41 -5.95 1.09 4.50
C ARG A 41 -7.46 0.75 4.51
N PRO A 42 -7.93 -0.36 5.12
CA PRO A 42 -9.36 -0.64 5.23
C PRO A 42 -10.14 0.44 6.00
N LYS A 43 -9.46 1.18 6.89
CA LYS A 43 -10.03 2.32 7.63
C LYS A 43 -9.94 3.63 6.84
N LYS A 44 -9.63 3.59 5.55
CA LYS A 44 -9.43 4.75 4.66
C LYS A 44 -8.33 5.73 5.11
N ARG A 45 -7.39 5.28 5.96
CA ARG A 45 -6.19 6.06 6.32
C ARG A 45 -5.03 5.64 5.45
N TYR A 46 -4.78 6.41 4.39
CA TYR A 46 -3.73 6.14 3.42
C TYR A 46 -2.48 6.95 3.74
N PHE A 47 -1.44 6.27 4.24
CA PHE A 47 -0.10 6.85 4.35
C PHE A 47 0.70 6.58 3.09
N ILE A 48 1.26 7.61 2.48
CA ILE A 48 2.14 7.51 1.31
C ILE A 48 3.60 7.79 1.69
N PRO A 49 4.56 7.05 1.13
CA PRO A 49 5.97 7.33 1.34
C PRO A 49 6.39 8.57 0.55
N VAL A 50 6.82 9.62 1.24
CA VAL A 50 7.30 10.89 0.63
C VAL A 50 8.82 11.05 0.72
N GLY A 51 9.51 10.07 1.31
CA GLY A 51 10.95 10.10 1.44
C GLY A 51 11.52 8.85 2.09
N ARG A 52 12.80 8.89 2.45
CA ARG A 52 13.45 7.76 3.12
C ARG A 52 12.87 7.57 4.51
N TYR A 53 12.08 6.49 4.65
CA TYR A 53 11.40 6.12 5.91
C TYR A 53 10.42 7.16 6.43
N ARG A 54 10.01 8.11 5.59
CA ARG A 54 9.01 9.14 5.92
C ARG A 54 7.70 8.83 5.21
N TYR A 55 6.61 8.93 5.97
CA TYR A 55 5.25 8.65 5.54
C TYR A 55 4.34 9.79 5.93
N LYS A 56 3.43 10.17 5.03
CA LYS A 56 2.50 11.26 5.24
C LYS A 56 1.09 10.82 4.82
N LEU A 57 0.06 11.31 5.51
CA LEU A 57 -1.32 11.03 5.13
C LEU A 57 -1.62 11.64 3.76
N PHE A 58 -2.31 10.88 2.92
CA PHE A 58 -2.60 11.20 1.53
C PHE A 58 -3.21 12.60 1.35
N HIS A 59 -4.16 12.99 2.19
CA HIS A 59 -4.83 14.29 2.09
C HIS A 59 -3.95 15.49 2.47
N LEU A 60 -2.81 15.27 3.13
CA LEU A 60 -1.84 16.31 3.44
C LEU A 60 -0.73 16.42 2.39
N CYS A 61 -0.63 15.45 1.48
CA CYS A 61 0.40 15.41 0.45
C CYS A 61 0.12 16.39 -0.68
N THR A 62 1.18 16.84 -1.34
CA THR A 62 1.04 17.66 -2.55
C THR A 62 0.42 16.84 -3.67
N GLU A 63 -0.17 17.51 -4.67
CA GLU A 63 -0.73 16.84 -5.85
C GLU A 63 0.32 15.97 -6.55
N GLU A 64 1.55 16.47 -6.70
CA GLU A 64 2.66 15.73 -7.30
C GLU A 64 3.01 14.45 -6.52
N GLU A 65 3.00 14.50 -5.18
CA GLU A 65 3.24 13.34 -4.31
C GLU A 65 2.13 12.30 -4.46
N GLN A 66 0.87 12.76 -4.49
CA GLN A 66 -0.30 11.90 -4.68
C GLN A 66 -0.28 11.21 -6.05
N GLU A 67 -0.03 11.97 -7.12
CA GLU A 67 0.06 11.44 -8.49
C GLU A 67 1.18 10.43 -8.63
N SER A 68 2.37 10.75 -8.11
CA SER A 68 3.53 9.87 -8.17
C SER A 68 3.27 8.55 -7.46
N PHE A 69 2.59 8.61 -6.31
CA PHE A 69 2.20 7.41 -5.58
C PHE A 69 1.16 6.59 -6.34
N LEU A 70 0.15 7.23 -6.93
CA LEU A 70 -0.88 6.53 -7.72
C LEU A 70 -0.26 5.84 -8.94
N LYS A 71 0.61 6.54 -9.68
CA LYS A 71 1.35 5.98 -10.83
C LYS A 71 2.16 4.75 -10.41
N LEU A 72 2.85 4.82 -9.28
CA LEU A 72 3.59 3.68 -8.73
C LEU A 72 2.67 2.50 -8.37
N GLN A 73 1.52 2.74 -7.74
CA GLN A 73 0.58 1.66 -7.40
C GLN A 73 0.00 1.00 -8.66
N VAL A 74 -0.34 1.78 -9.69
CA VAL A 74 -0.80 1.26 -10.98
C VAL A 74 0.27 0.41 -11.65
N GLN A 75 1.52 0.87 -11.67
CA GLN A 75 2.64 0.09 -12.20
C GLN A 75 2.81 -1.24 -11.46
N GLN A 76 2.76 -1.21 -10.12
CA GLN A 76 2.85 -2.43 -9.31
C GLN A 76 1.71 -3.41 -9.60
N MET A 77 0.49 -2.90 -9.76
CA MET A 77 -0.66 -3.71 -10.12
C MET A 77 -0.49 -4.33 -11.51
N ASN A 78 -0.01 -3.56 -12.49
CA ASN A 78 0.26 -4.06 -13.84
C ASN A 78 1.33 -5.17 -13.81
N SER A 79 2.45 -4.95 -13.11
CA SER A 79 3.48 -6.00 -12.96
C SER A 79 2.91 -7.24 -12.28
N GLN A 80 2.19 -7.10 -11.16
CA GLN A 80 1.58 -8.24 -10.48
C GLN A 80 0.61 -9.00 -11.40
N TYR A 81 -0.16 -8.28 -12.21
CA TYR A 81 -1.07 -8.89 -13.17
C TYR A 81 -0.30 -9.68 -14.25
N PHE A 82 0.64 -9.04 -14.95
CA PHE A 82 1.33 -9.67 -16.08
C PHE A 82 2.35 -10.74 -15.66
N ASP A 83 3.04 -10.54 -14.54
CA ASP A 83 4.13 -11.44 -14.11
C ASP A 83 3.61 -12.61 -13.27
N THR A 84 2.46 -12.48 -12.62
CA THR A 84 1.93 -13.49 -11.70
C THR A 84 0.55 -13.99 -12.09
N VAL A 85 -0.44 -13.08 -12.19
CA VAL A 85 -1.84 -13.49 -12.38
C VAL A 85 -2.05 -14.11 -13.76
N LYS A 86 -1.57 -13.46 -14.82
CA LYS A 86 -1.75 -13.93 -16.20
C LYS A 86 -1.14 -15.32 -16.45
N PRO A 87 0.13 -15.62 -16.08
CA PRO A 87 0.67 -16.96 -16.22
C PRO A 87 -0.13 -18.03 -15.45
N LEU A 88 -0.64 -17.71 -14.25
CA LEU A 88 -1.49 -18.62 -13.50
C LEU A 88 -2.83 -18.87 -14.19
N MET A 89 -3.41 -17.84 -14.81
CA MET A 89 -4.62 -17.97 -15.61
C MET A 89 -4.37 -18.89 -16.81
N ASP A 90 -3.28 -18.69 -17.53
CA ASP A 90 -2.91 -19.52 -18.69
C ASP A 90 -2.75 -21.01 -18.29
N LEU A 91 -2.21 -21.30 -17.10
CA LEU A 91 -2.06 -22.66 -16.57
C LEU A 91 -3.38 -23.33 -16.16
N ILE A 92 -4.32 -22.56 -15.59
CA ILE A 92 -5.59 -23.10 -15.07
C ILE A 92 -6.60 -23.33 -16.21
N GLY A 93 -6.48 -22.56 -17.30
CA GLY A 93 -7.37 -22.60 -18.45
C GLY A 93 -8.65 -21.79 -18.24
N GLU A 94 -9.15 -21.20 -19.32
CA GLU A 94 -10.26 -20.23 -19.30
C GLU A 94 -11.56 -20.77 -18.68
N GLU A 95 -11.87 -22.05 -18.91
CA GLU A 95 -13.13 -22.65 -18.42
C GLU A 95 -13.17 -22.76 -16.90
N ARG A 96 -12.03 -23.08 -16.26
CA ARG A 96 -11.93 -23.12 -14.79
C ARG A 96 -11.89 -21.73 -14.19
N ILE A 97 -11.29 -20.76 -14.87
CA ILE A 97 -11.30 -19.34 -14.43
C ILE A 97 -12.73 -18.81 -14.43
N LYS A 98 -13.50 -19.04 -15.50
CA LYS A 98 -14.91 -18.63 -15.59
C LYS A 98 -15.77 -19.23 -14.47
N LYS A 99 -15.45 -20.45 -14.03
CA LYS A 99 -16.12 -21.10 -12.88
C LYS A 99 -15.68 -20.55 -11.51
N LEU A 100 -14.45 -20.03 -11.39
CA LEU A 100 -13.94 -19.43 -10.14
C LEU A 100 -14.38 -17.97 -9.96
N TYR A 101 -14.53 -17.25 -11.06
CA TYR A 101 -14.94 -15.85 -11.09
C TYR A 101 -16.20 -15.73 -11.93
N ASP A 102 -17.37 -15.73 -11.28
CA ASP A 102 -18.70 -15.55 -11.87
C ASP A 102 -18.82 -14.20 -12.62
N GLY A 103 -18.24 -14.11 -13.82
CA GLY A 103 -18.24 -12.91 -14.68
C GLY A 103 -16.88 -12.24 -14.93
N GLY A 104 -15.75 -12.91 -14.68
CA GLY A 104 -14.42 -12.42 -15.06
C GLY A 104 -13.67 -11.62 -13.98
N PHE A 105 -12.38 -11.37 -14.22
CA PHE A 105 -11.44 -10.77 -13.24
C PHE A 105 -11.61 -9.25 -13.08
N PHE A 106 -12.11 -8.60 -14.13
CA PHE A 106 -12.51 -7.20 -14.14
C PHE A 106 -13.99 -7.17 -14.53
N LYS A 107 -14.88 -7.18 -13.54
CA LYS A 107 -16.25 -6.74 -13.81
C LYS A 107 -16.15 -5.25 -14.09
N HIS A 108 -16.20 -4.87 -15.36
CA HIS A 108 -16.71 -3.56 -15.70
C HIS A 108 -18.19 -3.63 -15.36
N ASP A 109 -18.59 -2.94 -14.30
CA ASP A 109 -19.99 -2.60 -14.11
C ASP A 109 -20.36 -1.73 -15.32
N GLU A 110 -21.03 -2.32 -16.30
CA GLU A 110 -21.77 -1.61 -17.35
C GLU A 110 -22.95 -0.85 -16.74
#